data_AF-A0ABD6CWX5-F1
#
_entry.id   AF-A0ABD6CWX5-F1
#
_cell.length_a   1.000
_cell.length_b   1.000
_cell.length_c   1.000
_cell.angle_alpha   90.00
_cell.angle_beta   90.00
_cell.angle_gamma   90.00
#
_symmetry.space_group_name_H-M   'P 1'
#
loop_
_entity.id
_entity.type
_entity.pdbx_description
1 polymer ?
#
loop_
_entity_poly.entity_id
_entity_poly.type
_entity_poly.pdbx_seq_one_letter_code
_entity_poly.pdbx_strand_id
1 'polypeptide(L)' 'MSRTVDADYDVNRTDTVPESARVRHFDELDDSAQEYLVHVEEGGSPRNPTNPSGLNEGDVVVFTDYYHVQ' A
#
# COMPACT_ATOMS: atom_id res chain seq x y z
N MET A 1 7.89 25.34 -10.55
CA MET A 1 7.51 24.08 -11.22
C MET A 1 7.84 22.96 -10.26
N SER A 2 6.84 22.45 -9.53
CA SER A 2 7.06 21.39 -8.54
C SER A 2 7.45 20.12 -9.28
N ARG A 3 8.61 19.58 -8.93
CA ARG A 3 9.01 18.24 -9.35
C ARG A 3 8.11 17.28 -8.62
N THR A 4 7.05 16.80 -9.28
CA THR A 4 6.37 15.58 -8.85
C THR A 4 7.46 14.52 -8.84
N VAL A 5 7.94 14.17 -7.65
CA VAL A 5 8.77 12.99 -7.50
C VAL A 5 7.85 11.84 -7.86
N ASP A 6 8.10 11.24 -9.02
CA ASP A 6 7.69 9.87 -9.33
C ASP A 6 8.27 9.00 -8.22
N ALA A 7 7.54 8.88 -7.11
CA ALA A 7 7.91 8.02 -6.01
C ALA A 7 7.44 6.62 -6.40
N ASP A 8 8.34 5.87 -7.02
CA ASP A 8 8.21 4.43 -7.13
C ASP A 8 8.23 3.88 -5.70
N TYR A 9 7.06 3.56 -5.15
CA TYR A 9 6.96 3.01 -3.80
C TYR A 9 7.35 1.53 -3.86
N ASP A 10 8.57 1.21 -3.43
CA ASP A 10 9.01 -0.17 -3.27
C ASP A 10 8.26 -0.82 -2.10
N VAL A 11 7.22 -1.59 -2.42
CA VAL A 11 6.39 -2.27 -1.42
C VAL A 11 7.02 -3.61 -1.07
N ASN A 12 7.41 -3.76 0.20
CA ASN A 12 7.95 -5.00 0.74
C ASN A 12 7.08 -5.53 1.86
N ARG A 13 6.94 -6.85 1.93
CA ARG A 13 6.31 -7.51 3.08
C ARG A 13 7.17 -7.28 4.33
N THR A 14 6.53 -6.82 5.40
CA THR A 14 7.16 -6.61 6.71
C THR A 14 6.33 -7.28 7.80
N ASP A 15 7.00 -7.91 8.76
CA ASP A 15 6.39 -8.45 9.98
C ASP A 15 6.50 -7.47 11.17
N THR A 16 7.00 -6.26 10.93
CA THR A 16 7.24 -5.25 11.96
C THR A 16 6.62 -3.90 11.58
N VAL A 17 6.18 -3.16 12.59
CA VAL A 17 5.68 -1.79 12.44
C VAL A 17 6.64 -0.86 13.19
N PRO A 18 7.38 0.02 12.49
CA PRO A 18 8.19 1.04 13.15
C PRO A 18 7.34 1.99 14.00
N GLU A 19 7.85 2.46 15.14
CA GLU A 19 7.09 3.35 16.04
C GLU A 19 6.64 4.67 15.39
N SER A 20 7.39 5.15 14.40
CA SER A 20 7.07 6.36 13.63
C SER A 20 6.16 6.10 12.43
N ALA A 21 5.86 4.84 12.11
CA ALA A 21 5.07 4.50 10.96
C ALA A 21 3.59 4.77 11.22
N ARG A 22 2.91 5.28 10.20
CA ARG A 22 1.45 5.36 10.18
C ARG A 22 0.92 4.02 9.70
N VAL A 23 0.06 3.40 10.51
CA VAL A 23 -0.60 2.13 10.17
C VAL A 23 -1.94 2.42 9.50
N ARG A 24 -2.23 1.69 8.42
CA ARG A 24 -3.50 1.74 7.69
C ARG A 24 -4.03 0.34 7.48
N HIS A 25 -5.35 0.17 7.50
CA HIS A 25 -5.95 -1.08 7.05
C HIS A 25 -6.25 -1.01 5.55
N PHE A 26 -6.12 -2.14 4.86
CA PHE A 26 -6.33 -2.22 3.42
C PHE A 26 -7.71 -1.68 2.98
N ASP A 27 -8.76 -1.93 3.76
CA ASP A 27 -10.13 -1.48 3.52
C ASP A 27 -10.34 0.04 3.72
N GLU A 28 -9.39 0.73 4.35
CA GLU A 28 -9.42 2.20 4.47
C GLU A 28 -8.85 2.89 3.23
N LEU A 29 -8.22 2.15 2.31
CA LEU A 29 -7.58 2.69 1.12
C LEU A 29 -8.59 2.84 -0.02
N ASP A 30 -8.30 3.74 -0.95
CA ASP A 30 -9.12 3.85 -2.16
C ASP A 30 -8.90 2.66 -3.11
N ASP A 31 -9.80 2.50 -4.08
CA ASP A 31 -9.77 1.37 -5.03
C ASP A 31 -8.42 1.28 -5.77
N SER A 32 -7.79 2.42 -6.08
CA SER A 32 -6.52 2.45 -6.82
C SER A 32 -5.33 1.98 -5.98
N ALA A 33 -5.31 2.33 -4.70
CA ALA A 33 -4.35 1.86 -3.72
C ALA A 33 -4.54 0.37 -3.44
N GLN A 34 -5.80 -0.09 -3.36
CA GLN A 34 -6.13 -1.49 -3.17
C GLN A 34 -5.68 -2.34 -4.37
N GLU A 35 -6.02 -1.93 -5.60
CA GLU A 35 -5.61 -2.61 -6.83
C GLU A 35 -4.09 -2.68 -6.96
N TYR A 36 -3.39 -1.60 -6.61
CA TYR A 36 -1.93 -1.56 -6.60
C TYR A 36 -1.32 -2.59 -5.64
N LEU A 37 -1.77 -2.62 -4.39
CA LEU A 37 -1.23 -3.54 -3.38
C LEU A 37 -1.53 -5.01 -3.72
N VAL A 38 -2.71 -5.31 -4.27
CA VAL A 38 -3.04 -6.65 -4.79
C VAL A 38 -2.09 -7.04 -5.92
N HIS A 39 -1.85 -6.16 -6.88
CA HIS A 39 -0.93 -6.43 -7.99
C HIS A 39 0.47 -6.79 -7.51
N VAL A 40 0.99 -6.03 -6.52
CA VAL A 40 2.32 -6.30 -5.96
C VAL A 40 2.35 -7.63 -5.22
N GLU A 41 1.33 -7.95 -4.40
CA GLU A 41 1.28 -9.23 -3.70
C GLU A 41 1.16 -10.44 -4.65
N GLU A 42 0.51 -10.27 -5.80
CA GLU A 42 0.47 -11.31 -6.84
C GLU A 42 1.80 -11.47 -7.61
N GLY A 43 2.87 -10.78 -7.18
CA GLY A 43 4.20 -10.83 -7.79
C GLY A 43 4.35 -9.89 -8.99
N GLY A 44 3.40 -8.99 -9.20
CA GLY A 44 3.53 -7.88 -10.13
C GLY A 44 4.67 -6.95 -9.71
N SER A 45 5.45 -6.47 -10.68
CA SER A 45 6.42 -5.42 -10.37
C SER A 45 5.68 -4.19 -9.85
N PRO A 46 6.20 -3.51 -8.81
CA PRO A 46 5.74 -2.17 -8.46
C PRO A 46 5.75 -1.34 -9.75
N ARG A 47 4.56 -0.97 -10.21
CA ARG A 47 4.39 -0.02 -11.31
C ARG A 47 3.87 1.24 -10.68
N ASN A 48 4.36 2.38 -11.12
CA ASN A 48 3.93 3.69 -10.69
C ASN A 48 2.39 3.74 -10.56
N PRO A 49 1.84 3.58 -9.35
CA PRO A 49 0.43 3.80 -9.17
C PRO A 49 0.28 5.30 -9.37
N THR A 50 -0.67 5.71 -10.23
CA THR A 50 -0.91 7.14 -10.43
C THR A 50 -1.37 7.73 -9.09
N ASN A 51 -0.40 8.19 -8.29
CA ASN A 51 -0.50 8.66 -6.90
C ASN A 51 -1.76 8.16 -6.15
N PRO A 52 -1.79 6.89 -5.72
CA PRO A 52 -2.97 6.28 -5.14
C PRO A 52 -3.31 7.03 -3.87
N SER A 53 -4.53 7.58 -3.78
CA SER A 53 -4.82 8.49 -2.69
C SER A 53 -4.91 7.71 -1.38
N GLY A 54 -4.22 8.22 -0.36
CA GLY A 54 -4.20 7.60 0.96
C GLY A 54 -3.04 6.65 1.24
N LEU A 55 -2.13 6.40 0.30
CA LEU A 55 -0.83 5.79 0.58
C LEU A 55 0.26 6.86 0.57
N ASN A 56 1.10 6.87 1.61
CA ASN A 56 2.29 7.71 1.70
C ASN A 56 3.54 6.84 1.91
N GLU A 57 4.70 7.41 1.58
CA GLU A 57 5.98 6.79 1.90
C GLU A 57 6.07 6.45 3.40
N GLY A 58 6.45 5.22 3.71
CA GLY A 58 6.60 4.74 5.10
C GLY A 58 5.29 4.38 5.81
N ASP A 59 4.13 4.46 5.14
CA ASP A 59 2.91 3.83 5.64
C ASP A 59 3.11 2.30 5.74
N VAL A 60 2.60 1.68 6.82
CA VAL A 60 2.51 0.22 6.94
C VAL A 60 1.05 -0.17 6.77
N VAL A 61 0.77 -1.04 5.80
CA VAL A 61 -0.60 -1.49 5.50
C VAL A 61 -0.85 -2.88 6.06
N VAL A 62 -1.93 -3.01 6.82
CA VAL A 62 -2.47 -4.29 7.28
C VAL A 62 -3.28 -4.90 6.14
N PHE A 63 -2.71 -5.93 5.50
CA PHE A 63 -3.30 -6.71 4.42
C PHE A 63 -3.85 -8.03 5.01
N THR A 64 -5.09 -8.00 5.50
CA THR A 64 -5.71 -9.14 6.20
C THR A 64 -6.65 -9.93 5.32
N ASP A 65 -6.64 -11.25 5.51
CA ASP A 65 -7.68 -12.15 5.00
C ASP A 65 -8.94 -12.05 5.87
N TYR A 66 -10.11 -12.13 5.22
CA TYR A 66 -11.40 -12.20 5.90
C TYR A 66 -11.95 -13.62 5.82
N TYR A 67 -12.39 -14.15 6.96
CA TYR A 67 -13.11 -15.41 7.03
C TYR A 67 -14.59 -15.14 7.28
N HIS A 68 -15.44 -15.74 6.45
CA HIS A 68 -16.88 -15.73 6.69
C HIS A 68 -17.27 -16.89 7.60
N VAL A 69 -17.78 -16.60 8.80
CA VAL A 69 -18.26 -17.60 9.76
C VAL A 69 -19.79 -17.72 9.65
N GLN A 70 -20.29 -18.95 9.61
CA GLN A 70 -21.73 -19.29 9.60
C GLN A 70 -22.11 -20.10 10.83
#